data_AF-A0A821Q6V2-F1
#
_entry.id   AF-A0A821Q6V2-F1
#
_cell.length_a   1.000
_cell.length_b   1.000
_cell.length_c   1.000
_cell.angle_alpha   90.00
_cell.angle_beta   90.00
_cell.angle_gamma   90.00
#
_symmetry.space_group_name_H-M   'P 1'
#
loop_
_entity.id
_entity.type
_entity.pdbx_description
1 polymer ?
#
loop_
_entity_poly.entity_id
_entity_poly.type
_entity_poly.pdbx_seq_one_letter_code
_entity_poly.pdbx_strand_id
1 'polypeptide(L)'
;SYDEMIFEQIKHVLTITQIYHLSIIEEHSIHLAIQLMNLLPDLITLKIHSIPSDETTTFTFEEFCTVAAFKSYSKIAKVYIEEINDTNDLDYISLLCPHMKFLQVKRFNINIQFCLRTFLKVIYNNNDICSIRSLCFDVSI
;
A
#
# COMPACT_ATOMS: atom_id res chain seq x y z
N SER A 1 15.53 -20.36 -15.39
CA SER A 1 14.87 -21.57 -14.83
C SER A 1 13.43 -21.64 -15.34
N TYR A 2 12.69 -22.72 -15.04
CA TYR A 2 11.26 -22.80 -15.36
C TYR A 2 10.46 -21.66 -14.69
N ASP A 3 10.84 -21.29 -13.46
CA ASP A 3 10.21 -20.21 -12.70
C ASP A 3 10.43 -18.82 -13.33
N GLU A 4 11.61 -18.55 -13.86
CA GLU A 4 11.87 -17.31 -14.62
C GLU A 4 11.00 -17.20 -15.88
N MET A 5 10.81 -18.32 -16.58
CA MET A 5 9.97 -18.35 -17.79
C MET A 5 8.49 -18.08 -17.45
N ILE A 6 7.98 -18.66 -16.36
CA ILE A 6 6.62 -18.39 -15.87
C ILE A 6 6.49 -16.92 -15.44
N PHE A 7 7.49 -16.39 -14.73
CA PHE A 7 7.46 -15.01 -14.26
C PHE A 7 7.42 -14.01 -15.43
N GLU A 8 8.20 -14.23 -16.48
CA GLU A 8 8.16 -13.39 -17.68
C GLU A 8 6.83 -13.50 -18.45
N GLN A 9 6.20 -14.69 -18.47
CA GLN A 9 4.86 -14.83 -19.04
C GLN A 9 3.80 -14.08 -18.23
N ILE A 10 3.88 -14.15 -16.89
CA ILE A 10 3.00 -13.38 -16.01
C ILE A 10 3.19 -11.89 -16.27
N LYS A 11 4.44 -11.39 -16.30
CA LYS A 11 4.72 -9.99 -16.65
C LYS A 11 4.08 -9.60 -17.98
N HIS A 12 4.25 -10.43 -19.01
CA HIS A 12 3.68 -10.15 -20.33
C HIS A 12 2.14 -10.11 -20.32
N VAL A 13 1.49 -10.97 -19.54
CA VAL A 13 0.02 -10.92 -19.38
C VAL A 13 -0.40 -9.64 -18.64
N LEU A 14 0.37 -9.24 -17.63
CA LEU A 14 0.12 -8.03 -16.85
C LEU A 14 0.37 -6.73 -17.64
N THR A 15 1.24 -6.74 -18.65
CA THR A 15 1.47 -5.55 -19.50
C THR A 15 0.38 -5.32 -20.54
N ILE A 16 -0.30 -6.38 -20.99
CA ILE A 16 -1.40 -6.28 -21.98
C ILE A 16 -2.78 -6.19 -21.34
N THR A 17 -2.90 -6.58 -20.06
CA THR A 17 -4.17 -6.55 -19.31
C THR A 17 -4.16 -5.38 -18.35
N GLN A 18 -5.11 -4.47 -18.49
CA GLN A 18 -5.25 -3.36 -17.55
C GLN A 18 -5.87 -3.86 -16.24
N ILE A 19 -5.03 -4.02 -15.22
CA ILE A 19 -5.48 -4.37 -13.87
C ILE A 19 -5.55 -3.10 -13.02
N TYR A 20 -6.78 -2.73 -12.67
CA TYR A 20 -7.05 -1.54 -11.86
C TYR A 20 -7.20 -1.84 -10.38
N HIS A 21 -7.34 -3.11 -10.01
CA HIS A 21 -7.62 -3.59 -8.66
C HIS A 21 -6.69 -4.74 -8.28
N LEU A 22 -5.97 -4.60 -7.16
CA LEU A 22 -5.13 -5.64 -6.57
C LEU A 22 -5.61 -5.92 -5.15
N SER A 23 -5.81 -7.20 -4.81
CA SER A 23 -6.15 -7.64 -3.46
C SER A 23 -5.08 -8.60 -2.94
N ILE A 24 -4.39 -8.19 -1.88
CA ILE A 24 -3.38 -8.99 -1.17
C ILE A 24 -4.06 -9.54 0.08
N ILE A 25 -4.37 -10.84 0.08
CA ILE A 25 -5.23 -11.49 1.08
C ILE A 25 -4.40 -12.16 2.18
N GLU A 26 -3.19 -12.63 1.87
CA GLU A 26 -2.28 -13.23 2.83
C GLU A 26 -1.25 -12.21 3.33
N GLU A 27 -0.71 -12.47 4.52
CA GLU A 27 0.47 -11.76 4.99
C GLU A 27 1.65 -12.07 4.07
N HIS A 28 1.98 -11.09 3.24
CA HIS A 28 3.12 -11.13 2.34
C HIS A 28 4.06 -9.99 2.72
N SER A 29 5.35 -10.18 2.46
CA SER A 29 6.33 -9.13 2.70
C SER A 29 5.98 -7.88 1.88
N ILE A 30 6.29 -6.72 2.45
CA ILE A 30 6.09 -5.41 1.80
C ILE A 30 6.82 -5.39 0.44
N HIS A 31 7.95 -6.07 0.32
CA HIS A 31 8.72 -6.24 -0.91
C HIS A 31 7.91 -6.85 -2.04
N LEU A 32 7.18 -7.94 -1.76
CA LEU A 32 6.35 -8.59 -2.77
C LEU A 32 5.21 -7.67 -3.21
N ALA A 33 4.60 -6.94 -2.27
CA ALA A 33 3.57 -5.95 -2.59
C ALA A 33 4.12 -4.86 -3.54
N ILE A 34 5.30 -4.30 -3.26
CA ILE A 34 5.95 -3.31 -4.12
C ILE A 34 6.22 -3.87 -5.51
N GLN A 35 6.79 -5.08 -5.60
CA GLN A 35 7.06 -5.73 -6.87
C GLN A 35 5.80 -5.93 -7.70
N LEU A 36 4.72 -6.41 -7.08
CA LEU A 36 3.43 -6.60 -7.76
C LEU A 36 2.86 -5.25 -8.22
N MET A 37 2.91 -4.22 -7.39
CA MET A 37 2.43 -2.89 -7.78
C MET A 37 3.23 -2.29 -8.94
N ASN A 38 4.54 -2.51 -9.01
CA ASN A 38 5.37 -2.05 -10.13
C ASN A 38 5.02 -2.72 -11.46
N LEU A 39 4.50 -3.95 -11.41
CA LEU A 39 4.06 -4.67 -12.61
C LEU A 39 2.69 -4.19 -13.10
N LEU A 40 1.98 -3.37 -12.31
CA LEU A 40 0.61 -2.92 -12.58
C LEU A 40 0.55 -1.38 -12.68
N PRO A 41 1.01 -0.79 -13.80
CA PRO A 41 1.13 0.68 -13.96
C PRO A 41 -0.22 1.42 -13.95
N ASP A 42 -1.32 0.72 -14.18
CA ASP A 42 -2.68 1.26 -14.19
C ASP A 42 -3.45 0.95 -12.89
N LEU A 43 -2.76 0.50 -11.85
CA LEU A 43 -3.39 0.18 -10.57
C LEU A 43 -3.98 1.45 -9.92
N ILE A 44 -5.29 1.45 -9.70
CA ILE A 44 -6.02 2.57 -9.07
C ILE A 44 -6.44 2.22 -7.64
N THR A 45 -6.69 0.94 -7.40
CA THR A 45 -7.22 0.43 -6.13
C THR A 45 -6.35 -0.67 -5.58
N LEU A 46 -5.99 -0.54 -4.31
CA LEU A 46 -5.24 -1.53 -3.56
C LEU A 46 -6.09 -2.00 -2.36
N LYS A 47 -6.27 -3.30 -2.21
CA LYS A 47 -6.85 -3.93 -1.02
C LYS A 47 -5.79 -4.79 -0.36
N ILE A 48 -5.57 -4.59 0.93
CA ILE A 48 -4.60 -5.33 1.75
C ILE A 48 -5.35 -5.90 2.95
N HIS A 49 -5.05 -7.15 3.30
CA HIS A 49 -5.58 -7.75 4.53
C HIS A 49 -4.97 -7.08 5.77
N SER A 50 -3.66 -7.27 5.98
CA SER A 50 -2.86 -6.65 7.04
C SER A 50 -1.48 -6.27 6.51
N ILE A 51 -0.80 -5.38 7.23
CA ILE A 51 0.64 -5.14 7.01
C ILE A 51 1.39 -5.96 8.06
N PRO A 52 2.43 -6.73 7.65
CA PRO A 52 3.19 -7.54 8.60
C PRO A 52 3.90 -6.65 9.63
N SER A 53 3.67 -6.92 10.92
CA SER A 53 4.11 -6.09 12.05
C SER A 53 5.61 -6.14 12.32
N ASP A 54 6.30 -7.17 11.83
CA ASP A 54 7.64 -7.55 12.31
C ASP A 54 8.79 -7.06 11.43
N GLU A 55 8.51 -6.39 10.32
CA GLU A 55 9.56 -5.79 9.51
C GLU A 55 9.81 -4.35 9.99
N THR A 56 10.87 -4.16 10.78
CA THR A 56 11.64 -2.92 10.68
C THR A 56 12.17 -2.87 9.25
N THR A 57 11.38 -2.36 8.31
CA THR A 57 11.71 -2.39 6.88
C THR A 57 12.87 -1.42 6.63
N THR A 58 14.08 -1.87 6.90
CA THR A 58 15.28 -1.26 6.34
C THR A 58 15.29 -1.61 4.88
N PHE A 59 14.71 -0.74 4.05
CA PHE A 59 14.83 -0.87 2.61
C PHE A 59 16.30 -0.87 2.22
N THR A 60 16.70 -1.81 1.37
CA THR A 60 17.96 -1.66 0.66
C THR A 60 17.91 -0.39 -0.20
N PHE A 61 19.08 0.14 -0.59
CA PHE A 61 19.13 1.33 -1.45
C PHE A 61 18.37 1.13 -2.78
N GLU A 62 18.39 -0.09 -3.32
CA GLU A 62 17.68 -0.48 -4.53
C GLU A 62 16.15 -0.50 -4.33
N GLU A 63 15.70 -1.05 -3.21
CA GLU A 63 14.29 -1.01 -2.81
C GLU A 63 13.81 0.41 -2.56
N PHE A 64 14.63 1.24 -1.91
CA PHE A 64 14.32 2.65 -1.71
C PHE A 64 14.18 3.38 -3.05
N CYS A 65 15.09 3.16 -3.99
CA CYS A 65 14.99 3.70 -5.35
C CYS A 65 13.72 3.20 -6.05
N THR A 66 13.36 1.93 -5.86
CA THR A 66 12.16 1.32 -6.44
C THR A 66 10.88 1.94 -5.89
N VAL A 67 10.80 2.11 -4.56
CA VAL A 67 9.69 2.78 -3.89
C VAL A 67 9.63 4.25 -4.29
N ALA A 68 10.76 4.95 -4.35
CA ALA A 68 10.83 6.35 -4.77
C ALA A 68 10.39 6.53 -6.24
N ALA A 69 10.79 5.60 -7.12
CA ALA A 69 10.31 5.55 -8.48
C ALA A 69 8.78 5.33 -8.48
N PHE A 70 8.28 4.31 -7.77
CA PHE A 70 6.85 4.03 -7.65
C PHE A 70 6.04 5.24 -7.19
N LYS A 71 6.52 5.97 -6.19
CA LYS A 71 5.88 7.20 -5.72
C LYS A 71 5.61 8.22 -6.82
N SER A 72 6.50 8.32 -7.82
CA SER A 72 6.41 9.32 -8.88
C SER A 72 5.35 9.01 -9.95
N TYR A 73 4.98 7.75 -10.12
CA TYR A 73 4.04 7.31 -11.17
C TYR A 73 2.83 6.53 -10.66
N SER A 74 2.76 6.23 -9.36
CA SER A 74 1.65 5.51 -8.74
C SER A 74 0.32 6.24 -8.97
N LYS A 75 -0.65 5.54 -9.55
CA LYS A 75 -2.02 6.05 -9.75
C LYS A 75 -2.98 5.59 -8.65
N ILE A 76 -2.47 4.91 -7.62
CA ILE A 76 -3.30 4.33 -6.56
C ILE A 76 -3.98 5.46 -5.79
N ALA A 77 -5.30 5.55 -5.95
CA ALA A 77 -6.13 6.58 -5.34
C ALA A 77 -7.01 6.02 -4.23
N LYS A 78 -7.28 4.70 -4.21
CA LYS A 78 -8.16 4.05 -3.24
C LYS A 78 -7.41 2.91 -2.56
N VAL A 79 -7.30 2.96 -1.25
CA VAL A 79 -6.71 1.88 -0.45
C VAL A 79 -7.76 1.35 0.53
N TYR A 80 -7.82 0.03 0.64
CA TYR A 80 -8.69 -0.69 1.56
C TYR A 80 -7.82 -1.60 2.42
N ILE A 81 -7.94 -1.50 3.73
CA ILE A 81 -7.18 -2.30 4.68
C ILE A 81 -8.16 -3.05 5.56
N GLU A 82 -8.01 -4.36 5.70
CA GLU A 82 -8.87 -5.13 6.60
C GLU A 82 -8.46 -4.94 8.06
N GLU A 83 -7.17 -4.89 8.37
CA GLU A 83 -6.66 -4.79 9.73
C GLU A 83 -5.40 -3.93 9.83
N ILE A 84 -5.42 -2.97 10.75
CA ILE A 84 -4.25 -2.19 11.17
C ILE A 84 -3.79 -2.71 12.53
N ASN A 85 -2.55 -3.18 12.57
CA ASN A 85 -1.92 -3.78 13.74
C ASN A 85 -1.06 -2.79 14.51
N ASP A 86 -0.40 -1.86 13.80
CA ASP A 86 0.45 -0.82 14.37
C ASP A 86 0.24 0.52 13.66
N THR A 87 0.52 1.61 14.36
CA THR A 87 0.67 2.94 13.76
C THR A 87 1.70 3.02 12.65
N ASN A 88 2.74 2.19 12.65
CA ASN A 88 3.72 2.15 11.57
C ASN A 88 3.11 1.72 10.23
N ASP A 89 2.04 0.91 10.25
CA ASP A 89 1.29 0.50 9.05
C ASP A 89 0.85 1.72 8.24
N LEU A 90 0.43 2.78 8.93
CA LEU A 90 -0.03 4.02 8.31
C LEU A 90 1.09 4.73 7.55
N ASP A 91 2.28 4.82 8.16
CA ASP A 91 3.44 5.43 7.53
C ASP A 91 3.84 4.65 6.27
N TYR A 92 3.76 3.32 6.31
CA TYR A 92 4.02 2.46 5.15
C TYR A 92 3.02 2.69 4.03
N ILE A 93 1.73 2.78 4.33
CA ILE A 93 0.71 3.01 3.30
C ILE A 93 0.86 4.38 2.67
N SER A 94 1.17 5.40 3.46
CA SER A 94 1.47 6.73 2.95
C SER A 94 2.75 6.74 2.09
N LEU A 95 3.73 5.90 2.40
CA LEU A 95 4.93 5.72 1.60
C LEU A 95 4.64 5.04 0.25
N LEU A 96 3.86 3.96 0.26
CA LEU A 96 3.55 3.17 -0.92
C LEU A 96 2.54 3.87 -1.84
N CYS A 97 1.54 4.52 -1.26
CA CYS A 97 0.42 5.13 -1.98
C CYS A 97 0.37 6.63 -1.70
N PRO A 98 1.37 7.43 -2.14
CA PRO A 98 1.40 8.87 -1.86
C PRO A 98 0.14 9.57 -2.39
N HIS A 99 -0.27 9.24 -3.61
CA HIS A 99 -1.42 9.86 -4.27
C HIS A 99 -2.79 9.31 -3.82
N MET A 100 -2.84 8.57 -2.71
CA MET A 100 -4.08 8.08 -2.12
C MET A 100 -5.02 9.24 -1.80
N LYS A 101 -6.29 9.07 -2.17
CA LYS A 101 -7.38 10.02 -1.92
C LYS A 101 -8.45 9.43 -1.01
N PHE A 102 -8.56 8.12 -0.98
CA PHE A 102 -9.52 7.37 -0.18
C PHE A 102 -8.80 6.27 0.58
N LEU A 103 -9.00 6.23 1.89
CA LEU A 103 -8.60 5.12 2.73
C LEU A 103 -9.82 4.56 3.47
N GLN A 104 -10.01 3.24 3.38
CA GLN A 104 -10.94 2.51 4.24
C GLN A 104 -10.18 1.53 5.12
N VAL A 105 -10.47 1.54 6.41
CA VAL A 105 -9.95 0.56 7.38
C VAL A 105 -11.11 -0.15 8.05
N LYS A 106 -11.07 -1.49 8.05
CA LYS A 106 -12.14 -2.30 8.64
C LYS A 106 -11.93 -2.60 10.13
N ARG A 107 -10.69 -2.82 10.58
CA ARG A 107 -10.37 -3.14 11.98
C ARG A 107 -9.12 -2.43 12.45
N PHE A 108 -9.14 -2.07 13.74
CA PHE A 108 -7.99 -1.53 14.45
C PHE A 108 -7.67 -2.45 15.62
N ASN A 109 -6.45 -2.97 15.65
CA ASN A 109 -5.91 -3.63 16.84
C ASN A 109 -5.21 -2.63 17.78
N ILE A 110 -5.33 -1.33 17.47
CA ILE A 110 -4.79 -0.21 18.25
C ILE A 110 -5.90 0.74 18.68
N ASN A 111 -5.61 1.56 19.68
CA ASN A 111 -6.54 2.58 20.13
C ASN A 111 -6.89 3.53 18.97
N ILE A 112 -8.18 3.58 18.59
CA ILE A 112 -8.65 4.36 17.44
C ILE A 112 -8.32 5.86 17.57
N GLN A 113 -8.37 6.44 18.77
CA GLN A 113 -8.02 7.86 18.96
C GLN A 113 -6.54 8.10 18.71
N PHE A 114 -5.68 7.18 19.15
CA PHE A 114 -4.24 7.24 18.89
C PHE A 114 -3.97 7.08 17.39
N CYS A 115 -4.60 6.08 16.75
CA CYS A 115 -4.52 5.86 15.31
C CYS A 115 -4.92 7.10 14.49
N LEU A 116 -6.07 7.70 14.80
CA LEU A 116 -6.57 8.91 14.13
C LEU A 116 -5.62 10.09 14.28
N ARG A 117 -5.03 10.28 15.48
CA ARG A 117 -4.04 11.34 15.72
C ARG A 117 -2.79 11.13 14.88
N THR A 118 -2.27 9.92 14.82
CA THR A 118 -1.14 9.57 13.95
C THR A 118 -1.49 9.83 12.50
N PHE A 119 -2.67 9.38 12.05
CA PHE A 119 -3.14 9.57 10.68
C PHE A 119 -3.19 11.04 10.26
N LEU A 120 -3.81 11.89 11.10
CA LEU A 120 -3.90 13.32 10.86
C LEU A 120 -2.52 13.98 10.85
N LYS A 121 -1.59 13.54 11.73
CA LYS A 121 -0.21 14.03 11.75
C LYS A 121 0.55 13.66 10.48
N VAL A 122 0.37 12.44 9.98
CA VAL A 122 1.00 11.97 8.72
C VAL A 122 0.47 12.77 7.53
N ILE A 123 -0.85 13.00 7.44
CA ILE A 123 -1.43 13.86 6.39
C ILE A 123 -0.84 15.28 6.49
N TYR A 124 -0.90 15.88 7.68
CA TYR A 124 -0.50 17.26 7.89
C TYR A 124 0.99 17.50 7.59
N ASN A 125 1.85 16.56 7.98
CA ASN A 125 3.28 16.66 7.74
C ASN A 125 3.66 16.38 6.28
N ASN A 126 2.85 15.61 5.56
CA ASN A 126 3.07 15.24 4.16
C ASN A 126 2.18 16.05 3.20
N ASN A 127 1.91 17.32 3.50
CA ASN A 127 0.97 18.18 2.74
C ASN A 127 1.22 18.23 1.21
N ASP A 128 2.42 17.93 0.72
CA ASP A 128 2.73 17.82 -0.72
C ASP A 128 2.60 16.39 -1.29
N ILE A 129 2.64 15.36 -0.45
CA ILE A 129 2.75 13.95 -0.86
C ILE A 129 1.44 13.20 -0.66
N CYS A 130 0.65 13.49 0.39
CA CYS A 130 -0.54 12.72 0.76
C CYS A 130 -1.83 13.55 0.67
N SER A 131 -2.62 13.32 -0.40
CA SER A 131 -3.83 14.11 -0.72
C SER A 131 -5.15 13.48 -0.23
N ILE A 132 -5.12 12.81 0.92
CA ILE A 132 -6.26 12.02 1.39
C ILE A 132 -7.47 12.93 1.62
N ARG A 133 -8.56 12.68 0.89
CA ARG A 133 -9.79 13.49 0.94
C ARG A 133 -10.94 12.79 1.65
N SER A 134 -10.83 11.48 1.84
CA SER A 134 -11.87 10.68 2.46
C SER A 134 -11.25 9.57 3.29
N LEU A 135 -11.73 9.47 4.53
CA LEU A 135 -11.35 8.46 5.50
C LEU A 135 -12.61 7.73 5.95
N CYS A 136 -12.63 6.41 5.76
CA CYS A 136 -13.72 5.55 6.16
C CYS A 136 -13.21 4.54 7.19
N PHE A 137 -13.87 4.50 8.34
CA PHE A 137 -13.53 3.59 9.42
C PHE A 137 -14.77 2.76 9.73
N ASP A 138 -14.63 1.45 9.62
CA ASP A 138 -15.68 0.53 10.06
C ASP A 138 -15.54 0.40 11.58
N VAL A 139 -16.31 1.20 12.33
CA VAL A 139 -16.33 1.15 13.79
C VAL A 139 -17.44 0.19 14.18
N SER A 140 -17.13 -1.11 14.20
CA SER A 140 -18.00 -2.10 14.82
C SER A 140 -17.93 -1.91 16.35
N ILE A 141 -19.00 -1.33 16.90
CA ILE A 141 -19.26 -1.15 18.35
C ILE A 141 -19.73 -2.47 18.95
#